data_AF-A0A7V8YAB6-F1
#
_entry.id   AF-A0A7V8YAB6-F1
#
_cell.length_a   1.000
_cell.length_b   1.000
_cell.length_c   1.000
_cell.angle_alpha   90.00
_cell.angle_beta   90.00
_cell.angle_gamma   90.00
#
_symmetry.space_group_name_H-M   'P 1'
#
loop_
_entity.id
_entity.type
_entity.pdbx_description
1 polymer ?
#
loop_
_entity_poly.entity_id
_entity_poly.type
_entity_poly.pdbx_seq_one_letter_code
_entity_poly.pdbx_strand_id
1 'polypeptide(L)'
;MSLAVADLALAFLNRGASSADSVGVPGQMAILGVMTTTVGALVASRLPRNAVGWLFCALGLGLVVSILSQDYAIRALVSAPGSLPAGELMAWLGSWLPAAGGVATFVMLVFPTGRLPSRRWRPVAWAAILDSFALAVAAAWLTAPPGPEDLHGFNGPESFGEGLLAALLGVSFLLGVLTALAAAIAVLLRLKRARGDERQQLKWFVYAATVLALVVLIPNLPMAVVPSYLIRWTNVIVLLAFGGIPLAAGLAILKYHLYDIDLIINRTLVYGTLTAVLGLIYYGIVIVLQQFISQRIAASEAVVAGSTLVVAALFVPARKHIQEAVDRRFDRKKYDARKTIEAFSARLRDEVDIDSLTQHLLEVITETMQPRHAALWLKSKPNRQSTLAPTPSLVRETEERGRSDHLGEA
;
A
#
# COMPACT_ATOMS: atom_id res chain seq x y z
N MET A 1 13.09 -12.67 -18.59
CA MET A 1 14.26 -11.79 -18.42
C MET A 1 14.80 -11.26 -19.73
N SER A 2 15.05 -12.10 -20.75
CA SER A 2 15.49 -11.67 -22.09
C SER A 2 14.64 -10.54 -22.69
N LEU A 3 13.31 -10.66 -22.61
CA LEU A 3 12.36 -9.65 -23.09
C LEU A 3 12.54 -8.28 -22.40
N ALA A 4 12.73 -8.25 -21.09
CA ALA A 4 12.92 -7.00 -20.36
C ALA A 4 14.28 -6.33 -20.60
N VAL A 5 15.31 -7.14 -20.90
CA VAL A 5 16.62 -6.61 -21.31
C VAL A 5 16.54 -6.00 -22.71
N ALA A 6 15.80 -6.65 -23.62
CA ALA A 6 15.54 -6.10 -24.95
C ALA A 6 14.78 -4.76 -24.87
N ASP A 7 13.81 -4.66 -23.96
CA ASP A 7 13.05 -3.45 -23.70
C ASP A 7 13.95 -2.31 -23.21
N LEU A 8 14.74 -2.55 -22.17
CA LEU A 8 15.69 -1.56 -21.64
C LEU A 8 16.72 -1.09 -22.69
N ALA A 9 17.14 -1.99 -23.59
CA ALA A 9 18.04 -1.64 -24.69
C ALA A 9 17.35 -0.76 -25.75
N LEU A 10 16.09 -1.06 -26.11
CA LEU A 10 15.30 -0.26 -27.04
C LEU A 10 14.97 1.12 -26.45
N ALA A 11 14.54 1.17 -25.20
CA ALA A 11 14.30 2.41 -24.46
C ALA A 11 15.55 3.31 -24.42
N PHE A 12 16.72 2.72 -24.13
CA PHE A 12 17.98 3.46 -24.15
C PHE A 12 18.33 4.01 -25.54
N LEU A 13 18.06 3.24 -26.60
CA LEU A 13 18.35 3.64 -27.98
C LEU A 13 17.34 4.68 -28.50
N ASN A 14 16.12 4.69 -27.97
CA ASN A 14 15.07 5.66 -28.30
C ASN A 14 15.20 7.01 -27.56
N ARG A 15 16.17 7.15 -26.63
CA ARG A 15 16.33 8.33 -25.77
C ARG A 15 16.44 9.68 -26.50
N GLY A 16 16.79 9.66 -27.79
CA GLY A 16 16.93 10.86 -28.63
C GLY A 16 15.65 11.30 -29.34
N ALA A 17 14.64 10.44 -29.45
CA ALA A 17 13.36 10.73 -30.12
C ALA A 17 12.23 11.05 -29.13
N SER A 18 12.34 10.52 -27.91
CA SER A 18 11.46 10.83 -26.78
C SER A 18 11.84 12.17 -26.16
N SER A 19 10.86 13.04 -25.90
CA SER A 19 11.04 14.19 -25.01
C SER A 19 11.65 13.71 -23.68
N ALA A 20 12.49 14.53 -23.02
CA ALA A 20 13.18 14.14 -21.79
C ALA A 20 12.25 13.62 -20.66
N ASP A 21 10.94 13.91 -20.75
CA ASP A 21 9.90 13.44 -19.83
C ASP A 21 9.34 12.03 -20.16
N SER A 22 9.51 11.52 -21.39
CA SER A 22 8.91 10.24 -21.85
C SER A 22 9.85 9.03 -21.81
N VAL A 23 11.17 9.23 -21.69
CA VAL A 23 12.18 8.13 -21.60
C VAL A 23 11.99 7.25 -20.35
N GLY A 24 11.46 7.82 -19.26
CA GLY A 24 11.36 7.12 -17.97
C GLY A 24 10.21 6.13 -17.87
N VAL A 25 9.11 6.35 -18.61
CA VAL A 25 7.84 5.63 -18.41
C VAL A 25 7.86 4.19 -18.96
N PRO A 26 8.39 3.90 -20.16
CA PRO A 26 8.40 2.53 -20.72
C PRO A 26 9.23 1.55 -19.88
N GLY A 27 10.49 1.90 -19.59
CA GLY A 27 11.39 1.04 -18.80
C GLY A 27 10.91 0.80 -17.37
N GLN A 28 10.21 1.77 -16.77
CA GLN A 28 9.54 1.64 -15.47
C GLN A 28 8.43 0.58 -15.51
N MET A 29 7.59 0.60 -16.55
CA MET A 29 6.50 -0.35 -16.70
C MET A 29 7.00 -1.78 -17.00
N ALA A 30 8.14 -1.93 -17.68
CA ALA A 30 8.74 -3.24 -17.90
C ALA A 30 9.26 -3.87 -16.60
N ILE A 31 9.83 -3.07 -15.70
CA ILE A 31 10.21 -3.53 -14.34
C ILE A 31 8.96 -4.05 -13.61
N LEU A 32 7.86 -3.31 -13.66
CA LEU A 32 6.58 -3.73 -13.06
C LEU A 32 6.07 -5.05 -13.66
N GLY A 33 6.12 -5.19 -14.99
CA GLY A 33 5.73 -6.42 -15.69
C GLY A 33 6.57 -7.63 -15.28
N VAL A 34 7.90 -7.48 -15.22
CA VAL A 34 8.82 -8.54 -14.75
C VAL A 34 8.56 -8.91 -13.30
N MET A 35 8.43 -7.92 -12.43
CA MET A 35 8.15 -8.11 -11.01
C MET A 35 6.84 -8.88 -10.82
N THR A 36 5.77 -8.44 -11.49
CA THR A 36 4.45 -9.08 -11.40
C THR A 36 4.48 -10.51 -11.94
N THR A 37 5.19 -10.74 -13.06
CA THR A 37 5.38 -12.09 -13.62
C THR A 37 6.15 -13.00 -12.67
N THR A 38 7.19 -12.47 -12.02
CA THR A 38 8.05 -13.22 -11.09
C THR A 38 7.27 -13.64 -9.86
N VAL A 39 6.48 -12.72 -9.28
CA VAL A 39 5.59 -13.03 -8.16
C VAL A 39 4.52 -14.04 -8.58
N GLY A 40 3.91 -13.85 -9.74
CA GLY A 40 2.93 -14.80 -10.30
C GLY A 40 3.50 -16.20 -10.45
N ALA A 41 4.71 -16.33 -11.00
CA ALA A 41 5.40 -17.61 -11.21
C ALA A 41 5.77 -18.28 -9.88
N LEU A 42 6.19 -17.49 -8.88
CA LEU A 42 6.46 -18.01 -7.53
C LEU A 42 5.18 -18.52 -6.86
N VAL A 43 4.06 -17.81 -7.01
CA VAL A 43 2.76 -18.24 -6.48
C VAL A 43 2.24 -19.46 -7.23
N ALA A 44 2.31 -19.49 -8.56
CA ALA A 44 1.84 -20.60 -9.38
C ALA A 44 2.66 -21.89 -9.17
N SER A 45 3.98 -21.78 -8.99
CA SER A 45 4.85 -22.93 -8.71
C SER A 45 4.60 -23.56 -7.33
N ARG A 46 4.29 -22.74 -6.32
CA ARG A 46 4.00 -23.23 -4.96
C ARG A 46 2.54 -23.62 -4.76
N LEU A 47 1.61 -22.98 -5.46
CA LEU A 47 0.16 -23.14 -5.33
C LEU A 47 -0.51 -23.24 -6.72
N PRO A 48 -0.32 -24.34 -7.46
CA PRO A 48 -0.76 -24.45 -8.85
C PRO A 48 -2.28 -24.38 -9.03
N ARG A 49 -3.04 -24.69 -7.98
CA ARG A 49 -4.51 -24.60 -7.97
C ARG A 49 -5.03 -23.16 -7.73
N ASN A 50 -4.15 -22.22 -7.40
CA ASN A 50 -4.53 -20.83 -7.14
C ASN A 50 -4.46 -20.03 -8.44
N ALA A 51 -5.62 -19.59 -8.94
CA ALA A 51 -5.73 -18.79 -10.16
C ALA A 51 -4.97 -17.45 -10.08
N VAL A 52 -4.75 -16.88 -8.88
CA VAL A 52 -4.06 -15.59 -8.71
C VAL A 52 -2.64 -15.62 -9.27
N GLY A 53 -1.90 -16.72 -9.07
CA GLY A 53 -0.54 -16.84 -9.60
C GLY A 53 -0.49 -16.78 -11.13
N TRP A 54 -1.38 -17.53 -11.78
CA TRP A 54 -1.51 -17.54 -13.24
C TRP A 54 -1.98 -16.20 -13.81
N LEU A 55 -2.90 -15.53 -13.12
CA LEU A 55 -3.36 -14.19 -13.49
C LEU A 55 -2.23 -13.16 -13.44
N PHE A 56 -1.38 -13.21 -12.41
CA PHE A 56 -0.20 -12.34 -12.34
C PHE A 56 0.85 -12.67 -13.41
N CYS A 57 1.03 -13.94 -13.78
CA CYS A 57 1.86 -14.29 -14.94
C CYS A 57 1.29 -13.71 -16.24
N ALA A 58 0.00 -13.89 -16.50
CA ALA A 58 -0.65 -13.38 -17.70
C ALA A 58 -0.60 -11.84 -17.77
N LEU A 59 -0.89 -11.17 -16.65
CA LEU A 59 -0.80 -9.71 -16.54
C LEU A 59 0.62 -9.21 -16.78
N GLY A 60 1.60 -9.76 -16.05
CA GLY A 60 2.98 -9.32 -16.15
C GLY A 60 3.58 -9.56 -17.54
N LEU A 61 3.29 -10.70 -18.17
CA LEU A 61 3.73 -10.98 -19.55
C LEU A 61 3.04 -10.07 -20.56
N GLY A 62 1.73 -9.85 -20.42
CA GLY A 62 0.98 -8.93 -21.28
C GLY A 62 1.53 -7.51 -21.23
N LEU A 63 1.85 -7.01 -20.03
CA LEU A 63 2.51 -5.71 -19.84
C LEU A 63 3.86 -5.66 -20.57
N VAL A 64 4.74 -6.64 -20.35
CA VAL A 64 6.07 -6.68 -20.99
C VAL A 64 5.96 -6.72 -22.52
N VAL A 65 5.08 -7.57 -23.07
CA VAL A 65 4.90 -7.69 -24.53
C VAL A 65 4.39 -6.39 -25.13
N SER A 66 3.43 -5.75 -24.47
CA SER A 66 2.82 -4.52 -24.98
C SER A 66 3.81 -3.34 -24.96
N ILE A 67 4.62 -3.21 -23.92
CA ILE A 67 5.64 -2.14 -23.83
C ILE A 67 6.72 -2.35 -24.88
N LEU A 68 7.21 -3.59 -25.01
CA LEU A 68 8.17 -3.96 -26.05
C LEU A 68 7.65 -3.64 -27.45
N SER A 69 6.37 -3.91 -27.70
CA SER A 69 5.73 -3.62 -28.99
C SER A 69 5.70 -2.10 -29.26
N GLN A 70 5.41 -1.29 -28.24
CA GLN A 70 5.47 0.18 -28.37
C GLN A 70 6.89 0.69 -28.60
N ASP A 71 7.88 0.24 -27.82
CA ASP A 71 9.28 0.67 -27.96
C ASP A 71 9.88 0.26 -29.33
N TYR A 72 9.52 -0.93 -29.80
CA TYR A 72 9.85 -1.39 -31.14
C TYR A 72 9.22 -0.48 -32.21
N ALA A 73 7.93 -0.17 -32.09
CA ALA A 73 7.22 0.69 -33.03
C ALA A 73 7.80 2.10 -33.08
N ILE A 74 8.09 2.69 -31.93
CA ILE A 74 8.75 4.00 -31.82
C ILE A 74 10.08 3.98 -32.56
N ARG A 75 10.87 2.92 -32.41
CA ARG A 75 12.14 2.82 -33.12
C ARG A 75 11.95 2.68 -34.63
N ALA A 76 11.04 1.82 -35.05
CA ALA A 76 10.80 1.48 -36.45
C ALA A 76 10.17 2.63 -37.25
N LEU A 77 9.36 3.47 -36.60
CA LEU A 77 8.55 4.52 -37.25
C LEU A 77 9.04 5.95 -36.94
N VAL A 78 9.64 6.19 -35.78
CA VAL A 78 9.98 7.54 -35.31
C VAL A 78 11.49 7.75 -35.16
N SER A 79 12.16 6.95 -34.33
CA SER A 79 13.58 7.18 -33.99
C SER A 79 14.53 6.85 -35.14
N ALA A 80 14.22 5.79 -35.90
CA ALA A 80 15.00 5.34 -37.04
C ALA A 80 14.06 4.73 -38.09
N PRO A 81 13.31 5.56 -38.83
CA PRO A 81 12.31 5.11 -39.79
C PRO A 81 12.88 4.08 -40.79
N GLY A 82 12.22 2.93 -40.92
CA GLY A 82 12.63 1.86 -41.84
C GLY A 82 13.79 0.98 -41.36
N SER A 83 14.34 1.21 -40.17
CA SER A 83 15.42 0.37 -39.61
C SER A 83 14.96 -1.02 -39.17
N LEU A 84 13.68 -1.16 -38.83
CA LEU A 84 13.06 -2.37 -38.33
C LEU A 84 11.75 -2.65 -39.09
N PRO A 85 11.50 -3.88 -39.53
CA PRO A 85 10.27 -4.23 -40.25
C PRO A 85 9.07 -4.24 -39.30
N ALA A 86 7.85 -4.14 -39.83
CA ALA A 86 6.60 -4.32 -39.08
C ALA A 86 6.36 -3.31 -37.93
N GLY A 87 6.88 -2.08 -38.05
CA GLY A 87 6.67 -1.02 -37.05
C GLY A 87 5.19 -0.73 -36.76
N GLU A 88 4.36 -0.67 -37.80
CA GLU A 88 2.91 -0.40 -37.67
C GLU A 88 2.16 -1.54 -36.98
N LEU A 89 2.51 -2.79 -37.28
CA LEU A 89 1.93 -3.96 -36.60
C LEU A 89 2.32 -3.98 -35.12
N MET A 90 3.55 -3.58 -34.78
CA MET A 90 3.99 -3.47 -33.39
C MET A 90 3.33 -2.29 -32.67
N ALA A 91 3.04 -1.19 -33.37
CA ALA A 91 2.27 -0.07 -32.82
C ALA A 91 0.85 -0.52 -32.46
N TRP A 92 0.22 -1.27 -33.37
CA TRP A 92 -1.10 -1.86 -33.18
C TRP A 92 -1.12 -2.91 -32.06
N LEU A 93 -0.13 -3.79 -31.98
CA LEU A 93 -0.01 -4.73 -30.86
C LEU A 93 0.17 -4.01 -29.52
N GLY A 94 0.94 -2.92 -29.50
CA GLY A 94 1.19 -2.11 -28.32
C GLY A 94 -0.03 -1.32 -27.80
N SER A 95 -1.10 -1.16 -28.59
CA SER A 95 -2.28 -0.41 -28.19
C SER A 95 -3.32 -1.23 -27.42
N TRP A 96 -3.14 -2.55 -27.32
CA TRP A 96 -4.00 -3.43 -26.53
C TRP A 96 -3.76 -3.34 -25.01
N LEU A 97 -2.79 -2.55 -24.55
CA LEU A 97 -2.40 -2.37 -23.14
C LEU A 97 -3.56 -2.02 -22.17
N PRO A 98 -4.58 -1.20 -22.53
CA PRO A 98 -5.70 -0.89 -21.64
C PRO A 98 -6.49 -2.13 -21.16
N ALA A 99 -6.39 -3.27 -21.87
CA ALA A 99 -6.97 -4.55 -21.46
C ALA A 99 -6.46 -5.04 -20.09
N ALA A 100 -5.26 -4.63 -19.67
CA ALA A 100 -4.63 -5.08 -18.44
C ALA A 100 -5.35 -4.57 -17.17
N GLY A 101 -6.08 -3.45 -17.26
CA GLY A 101 -6.80 -2.86 -16.13
C GLY A 101 -7.87 -3.79 -15.53
N GLY A 102 -8.65 -4.48 -16.37
CA GLY A 102 -9.70 -5.40 -15.92
C GLY A 102 -9.17 -6.64 -15.24
N VAL A 103 -7.95 -7.06 -15.60
CA VAL A 103 -7.29 -8.19 -14.94
C VAL A 103 -6.94 -7.82 -13.49
N ALA A 104 -6.60 -6.56 -13.18
CA ALA A 104 -6.39 -6.11 -11.80
C ALA A 104 -7.69 -6.15 -10.97
N THR A 105 -8.81 -5.73 -11.55
CA THR A 105 -10.16 -5.85 -10.94
C THR A 105 -10.56 -7.31 -10.73
N PHE A 106 -10.21 -8.17 -11.68
CA PHE A 106 -10.45 -9.61 -11.58
C PHE A 106 -9.59 -10.26 -10.48
N VAL A 107 -8.33 -9.84 -10.33
CA VAL A 107 -7.48 -10.24 -9.21
C VAL A 107 -8.11 -9.85 -7.87
N MET A 108 -8.66 -8.63 -7.74
CA MET A 108 -9.37 -8.21 -6.51
C MET A 108 -10.54 -9.15 -6.16
N LEU A 109 -11.29 -9.62 -7.15
CA LEU A 109 -12.45 -10.50 -6.94
C LEU A 109 -12.06 -11.93 -6.57
N VAL A 110 -10.90 -12.40 -7.02
CA VAL A 110 -10.46 -13.80 -6.89
C VAL A 110 -9.53 -14.00 -5.69
N PHE A 111 -8.89 -12.94 -5.22
CA PHE A 111 -7.98 -12.92 -4.07
C PHE A 111 -8.71 -13.19 -2.73
N PRO A 112 -8.07 -13.90 -1.77
CA PRO A 112 -6.78 -14.62 -1.83
C PRO A 112 -6.86 -16.06 -2.35
N THR A 113 -8.06 -16.65 -2.34
CA THR A 113 -8.24 -18.11 -2.50
C THR A 113 -8.23 -18.62 -3.94
N GLY A 114 -8.13 -17.76 -4.94
CA GLY A 114 -8.25 -18.19 -6.34
C GLY A 114 -9.69 -18.46 -6.78
N ARG A 115 -10.69 -18.02 -6.00
CA ARG A 115 -12.12 -18.29 -6.24
C ARG A 115 -12.98 -17.08 -5.92
N LEU A 116 -14.04 -16.89 -6.71
CA LEU A 116 -15.03 -15.86 -6.47
C LEU A 116 -15.78 -16.09 -5.13
N PRO A 117 -16.16 -15.03 -4.39
CA PRO A 117 -16.80 -15.18 -3.08
C PRO A 117 -18.15 -15.91 -3.13
N SER A 118 -18.91 -15.73 -4.22
CA SER A 118 -20.16 -16.46 -4.47
C SER A 118 -20.53 -16.39 -5.96
N ARG A 119 -21.48 -17.23 -6.41
CA ARG A 119 -22.00 -17.21 -7.79
C ARG A 119 -22.58 -15.84 -8.21
N ARG A 120 -23.01 -15.02 -7.24
CA ARG A 120 -23.59 -13.69 -7.47
C ARG A 120 -22.56 -12.64 -7.93
N TRP A 121 -21.27 -12.92 -7.77
CA TRP A 121 -20.18 -12.04 -8.23
C TRP A 121 -19.68 -12.36 -9.64
N ARG A 122 -20.15 -13.45 -10.26
CA ARG A 122 -19.81 -13.80 -11.66
C ARG A 122 -20.19 -12.71 -12.65
N PRO A 123 -21.37 -12.06 -12.56
CA PRO A 123 -21.71 -10.95 -13.46
C PRO A 123 -20.75 -9.77 -13.35
N VAL A 124 -20.34 -9.40 -12.14
CA VAL A 124 -19.36 -8.31 -11.92
C VAL A 124 -18.01 -8.66 -12.53
N ALA A 125 -17.57 -9.90 -12.37
CA ALA A 125 -16.33 -10.39 -12.98
C ALA A 125 -16.39 -10.37 -14.51
N TRP A 126 -17.51 -10.82 -15.10
CA TRP A 126 -17.72 -10.74 -16.54
C TRP A 126 -17.82 -9.31 -17.04
N ALA A 127 -18.51 -8.43 -16.31
CA ALA A 127 -18.60 -7.01 -16.65
C ALA A 127 -17.20 -6.38 -16.70
N ALA A 128 -16.33 -6.63 -15.71
CA ALA A 128 -14.96 -6.11 -15.71
C ALA A 128 -14.11 -6.65 -16.88
N ILE A 129 -14.25 -7.93 -17.23
CA ILE A 129 -13.55 -8.54 -18.37
C ILE A 129 -14.04 -7.93 -19.69
N LEU A 130 -15.35 -7.85 -19.87
CA LEU A 130 -15.96 -7.31 -21.09
C LEU A 130 -15.64 -5.83 -21.27
N ASP A 131 -15.70 -5.05 -20.19
CA ASP A 131 -15.35 -3.64 -20.18
C ASP A 131 -13.88 -3.42 -20.60
N SER A 132 -12.96 -4.19 -20.02
CA SER A 132 -11.55 -4.08 -20.39
C SER A 132 -11.23 -4.59 -21.78
N PHE A 133 -11.93 -5.61 -22.25
CA PHE A 133 -11.84 -6.05 -23.65
C PHE A 133 -12.39 -4.98 -24.60
N ALA A 134 -13.53 -4.35 -24.27
CA ALA A 134 -14.11 -3.27 -25.06
C ALA A 134 -13.18 -2.06 -25.12
N LEU A 135 -12.55 -1.67 -24.00
CA LEU A 135 -11.54 -0.62 -23.97
C LEU A 135 -10.32 -0.94 -24.82
N ALA A 136 -9.86 -2.19 -24.79
CA ALA A 136 -8.73 -2.64 -25.60
C ALA A 136 -9.05 -2.59 -27.10
N VAL A 137 -10.25 -3.05 -27.49
CA VAL A 137 -10.72 -2.99 -28.87
C VAL A 137 -10.88 -1.53 -29.32
N ALA A 138 -11.45 -0.67 -28.48
CA ALA A 138 -11.58 0.76 -28.78
C ALA A 138 -10.21 1.42 -28.97
N ALA A 139 -9.23 1.13 -28.10
CA ALA A 139 -7.87 1.62 -28.22
C ALA A 139 -7.16 1.11 -29.49
N ALA A 140 -7.34 -0.17 -29.81
CA ALA A 140 -6.81 -0.79 -31.03
C ALA A 140 -7.44 -0.21 -32.30
N TRP A 141 -8.72 0.16 -32.25
CA TRP A 141 -9.44 0.78 -33.36
C TRP A 141 -8.96 2.21 -33.63
N LEU A 142 -8.68 2.98 -32.57
CA LEU A 142 -8.11 4.34 -32.66
C LEU A 142 -6.66 4.38 -33.17
N THR A 143 -5.96 3.25 -33.12
CA THR A 143 -4.53 3.12 -33.44
C THR A 143 -4.26 2.15 -34.59
N ALA A 144 -5.31 1.83 -35.37
CA ALA A 144 -5.21 0.90 -36.48
C ALA A 144 -4.09 1.33 -37.48
N PRO A 145 -3.28 0.39 -37.99
CA PRO A 145 -2.24 0.71 -38.95
C PRO A 145 -2.88 1.30 -40.22
N PRO A 146 -2.25 2.31 -40.87
CA PRO A 146 -2.72 2.77 -42.16
C PRO A 146 -2.67 1.59 -43.13
N GLY A 147 -3.83 1.14 -43.59
CA GLY A 147 -3.90 0.15 -44.66
C GLY A 147 -3.36 0.75 -45.96
N PRO A 148 -3.05 -0.09 -46.97
CA PRO A 148 -2.88 0.42 -48.33
C PRO A 148 -4.11 1.28 -48.66
N GLU A 149 -3.87 2.45 -49.23
CA GLU A 149 -4.79 3.60 -49.29
C GLU A 149 -6.19 3.29 -49.88
N ASP A 150 -6.39 2.09 -50.44
CA ASP A 150 -7.63 1.58 -51.03
C ASP A 150 -8.62 0.91 -50.05
N LEU A 151 -8.26 0.68 -48.78
CA LEU A 151 -9.23 0.22 -47.76
C LEU A 151 -9.86 1.36 -46.95
N HIS A 152 -9.49 2.63 -47.20
CA HIS A 152 -10.16 3.82 -46.67
C HIS A 152 -11.55 4.06 -47.28
N GLY A 153 -12.07 3.14 -48.11
CA GLY A 153 -13.49 3.08 -48.46
C GLY A 153 -14.42 2.81 -47.27
N PHE A 154 -13.89 2.37 -46.12
CA PHE A 154 -14.62 2.42 -44.85
C PHE A 154 -14.31 3.72 -44.11
N ASN A 155 -14.70 4.84 -44.73
CA ASN A 155 -14.98 6.08 -44.02
C ASN A 155 -16.17 5.80 -43.08
N GLY A 156 -15.88 5.23 -41.90
CA GLY A 156 -16.81 5.34 -40.78
C GLY A 156 -17.14 6.84 -40.65
N PRO A 157 -18.42 7.24 -40.52
CA PRO A 157 -18.77 8.62 -40.72
C PRO A 157 -18.01 9.47 -39.70
N GLU A 158 -17.19 10.40 -40.18
CA GLU A 158 -16.38 11.30 -39.35
C GLU A 158 -17.27 12.10 -38.35
N SER A 159 -18.58 12.17 -38.61
CA SER A 159 -19.60 12.76 -37.74
C SER A 159 -20.29 11.81 -36.75
N PHE A 160 -20.20 10.48 -36.93
CA PHE A 160 -20.80 9.47 -36.02
C PHE A 160 -19.76 8.78 -35.13
N GLY A 161 -18.47 8.78 -35.52
CA GLY A 161 -17.41 8.05 -34.84
C GLY A 161 -16.97 8.66 -33.51
N GLU A 162 -16.69 9.96 -33.47
CA GLU A 162 -16.10 10.59 -32.28
C GLU A 162 -17.07 10.67 -31.10
N GLY A 163 -18.32 11.05 -31.35
CA GLY A 163 -19.35 11.14 -30.31
C GLY A 163 -19.74 9.78 -29.73
N LEU A 164 -19.87 8.76 -30.59
CA LEU A 164 -20.13 7.39 -30.16
C LEU A 164 -18.94 6.81 -29.39
N LEU A 165 -17.72 7.04 -29.88
CA LEU A 165 -16.50 6.58 -29.21
C LEU A 165 -16.29 7.28 -27.86
N ALA A 166 -16.51 8.59 -27.78
CA ALA A 166 -16.49 9.32 -26.52
C ALA A 166 -17.56 8.82 -25.54
N ALA A 167 -18.78 8.55 -26.03
CA ALA A 167 -19.84 7.95 -25.23
C ALA A 167 -19.48 6.54 -24.75
N LEU A 168 -18.88 5.70 -25.60
CA LEU A 168 -18.43 4.35 -25.26
C LEU A 168 -17.29 4.39 -24.23
N LEU A 169 -16.32 5.28 -24.38
CA LEU A 169 -15.25 5.49 -23.41
C LEU A 169 -15.81 6.02 -22.08
N GLY A 170 -16.77 6.94 -22.11
CA GLY A 170 -17.46 7.42 -20.91
C GLY A 170 -18.25 6.33 -20.19
N VAL A 171 -19.00 5.51 -20.92
CA VAL A 171 -19.71 4.34 -20.38
C VAL A 171 -18.72 3.32 -19.80
N SER A 172 -17.62 3.05 -20.50
CA SER A 172 -16.58 2.12 -20.03
C SER A 172 -15.91 2.65 -18.76
N PHE A 173 -15.62 3.94 -18.70
CA PHE A 173 -15.09 4.57 -17.48
C PHE A 173 -16.06 4.41 -16.29
N LEU A 174 -17.35 4.68 -16.49
CA LEU A 174 -18.37 4.49 -15.46
C LEU A 174 -18.49 3.03 -15.03
N LEU A 175 -18.50 2.08 -15.98
CA LEU A 175 -18.50 0.64 -15.71
C LEU A 175 -17.25 0.21 -14.93
N GLY A 176 -16.08 0.71 -15.30
CA GLY A 176 -14.82 0.51 -14.58
C GLY A 176 -14.90 0.97 -13.14
N VAL A 177 -15.43 2.18 -12.89
CA VAL A 177 -15.65 2.71 -11.53
C VAL A 177 -16.63 1.82 -10.75
N LEU A 178 -17.76 1.45 -11.35
CA LEU A 178 -18.77 0.61 -10.70
C LEU A 178 -18.23 -0.79 -10.35
N THR A 179 -17.48 -1.41 -11.25
CA THR A 179 -16.87 -2.73 -11.02
C THR A 179 -15.75 -2.66 -9.99
N ALA A 180 -14.94 -1.60 -9.97
CA ALA A 180 -13.94 -1.36 -8.93
C ALA A 180 -14.58 -1.16 -7.55
N LEU A 181 -15.65 -0.36 -7.45
CA LEU A 181 -16.41 -0.19 -6.20
C LEU A 181 -17.05 -1.51 -5.74
N ALA A 182 -17.64 -2.27 -6.66
CA ALA A 182 -18.20 -3.58 -6.37
C ALA A 182 -17.12 -4.55 -5.86
N ALA A 183 -15.93 -4.57 -6.48
CA ALA A 183 -14.79 -5.37 -6.03
C ALA A 183 -14.32 -4.94 -4.62
N ALA A 184 -14.23 -3.64 -4.35
CA ALA A 184 -13.90 -3.12 -3.02
C ALA A 184 -14.93 -3.57 -1.96
N ILE A 185 -16.22 -3.47 -2.27
CA ILE A 185 -17.31 -3.94 -1.40
C ILE A 185 -17.19 -5.45 -1.18
N ALA A 186 -16.92 -6.24 -2.22
CA ALA A 186 -16.73 -7.69 -2.09
C ALA A 186 -15.61 -8.03 -1.09
N VAL A 187 -14.46 -7.34 -1.20
CA VAL A 187 -13.31 -7.53 -0.31
C VAL A 187 -13.65 -7.13 1.12
N LEU A 188 -14.35 -6.00 1.33
CA LEU A 188 -14.76 -5.55 2.67
C LEU A 188 -15.77 -6.53 3.32
N LEU A 189 -16.75 -7.01 2.56
CA LEU A 189 -17.70 -8.02 3.02
C LEU A 189 -16.99 -9.33 3.38
N ARG A 190 -15.95 -9.70 2.62
CA ARG A 190 -15.12 -10.87 2.90
C ARG A 190 -14.27 -10.67 4.16
N LEU A 191 -13.67 -9.49 4.33
CA LEU A 191 -12.89 -9.14 5.52
C LEU A 191 -13.72 -9.22 6.81
N LYS A 192 -15.01 -8.85 6.74
CA LYS A 192 -15.95 -8.97 7.87
C LYS A 192 -16.27 -10.43 8.23
N ARG A 193 -16.24 -11.35 7.26
CA ARG A 193 -16.57 -12.77 7.45
C ARG A 193 -15.34 -13.65 7.72
N ALA A 194 -14.17 -13.21 7.28
CA ALA A 194 -12.92 -13.96 7.38
C ALA A 194 -12.44 -14.09 8.83
N ARG A 195 -11.86 -15.24 9.16
CA ARG A 195 -11.26 -15.57 10.47
C ARG A 195 -9.84 -16.09 10.29
N GLY A 196 -9.00 -15.94 11.32
CA GLY A 196 -7.62 -16.42 11.32
C GLY A 196 -6.78 -15.83 10.17
N ASP A 197 -6.04 -16.70 9.49
CA ASP A 197 -5.10 -16.32 8.42
C ASP A 197 -5.77 -15.56 7.26
N GLU A 198 -6.96 -15.97 6.82
CA GLU A 198 -7.63 -15.36 5.68
C GLU A 198 -7.91 -13.87 5.92
N ARG A 199 -8.22 -13.50 7.17
CA ARG A 199 -8.48 -12.09 7.53
C ARG A 199 -7.21 -11.26 7.37
N GLN A 200 -6.06 -11.79 7.77
CA GLN A 200 -4.81 -11.07 7.68
C GLN A 200 -4.29 -10.98 6.23
N GLN A 201 -4.53 -12.01 5.41
CA GLN A 201 -4.24 -11.94 3.97
C GLN A 201 -5.05 -10.83 3.29
N LEU A 202 -6.33 -10.71 3.65
CA LEU A 202 -7.19 -9.64 3.17
C LEU A 202 -6.76 -8.25 3.67
N LYS A 203 -6.26 -8.12 4.90
CA LYS A 203 -5.73 -6.84 5.40
C LYS A 203 -4.53 -6.36 4.58
N TRP A 204 -3.57 -7.23 4.27
CA TRP A 204 -2.42 -6.90 3.40
C TRP A 204 -2.88 -6.35 2.05
N PHE A 205 -3.85 -7.02 1.44
CA PHE A 205 -4.37 -6.63 0.13
C PHE A 205 -5.17 -5.33 0.17
N VAL A 206 -6.08 -5.18 1.15
CA VAL A 206 -6.85 -3.95 1.34
C VAL A 206 -5.92 -2.78 1.62
N TYR A 207 -4.90 -2.97 2.43
CA TYR A 207 -3.89 -1.96 2.71
C TYR A 207 -3.18 -1.51 1.43
N ALA A 208 -2.62 -2.44 0.65
CA ALA A 208 -1.95 -2.13 -0.61
C ALA A 208 -2.89 -1.45 -1.62
N ALA A 209 -4.14 -1.93 -1.75
CA ALA A 209 -5.15 -1.34 -2.62
C ALA A 209 -5.54 0.08 -2.19
N THR A 210 -5.65 0.33 -0.88
CA THR A 210 -5.97 1.66 -0.34
C THR A 210 -4.81 2.63 -0.60
N VAL A 211 -3.57 2.20 -0.37
CA VAL A 211 -2.38 3.00 -0.68
C VAL A 211 -2.33 3.33 -2.17
N LEU A 212 -2.57 2.35 -3.05
CA LEU A 212 -2.63 2.60 -4.49
C LEU A 212 -3.72 3.62 -4.84
N ALA A 213 -4.94 3.45 -4.32
CA ALA A 213 -6.04 4.36 -4.59
C ALA A 213 -5.70 5.80 -4.19
N LEU A 214 -5.10 6.00 -3.01
CA LEU A 214 -4.67 7.32 -2.55
C LEU A 214 -3.58 7.91 -3.46
N VAL A 215 -2.60 7.12 -3.87
CA VAL A 215 -1.50 7.55 -4.74
C VAL A 215 -1.98 7.94 -6.13
N VAL A 216 -2.92 7.19 -6.71
CA VAL A 216 -3.50 7.47 -8.03
C VAL A 216 -4.36 8.74 -8.03
N LEU A 217 -4.93 9.14 -6.89
CA LEU A 217 -5.66 10.39 -6.79
C LEU A 217 -4.75 11.63 -6.85
N ILE A 218 -3.48 11.54 -6.42
CA ILE A 218 -2.55 12.67 -6.36
C ILE A 218 -2.42 13.41 -7.71
N PRO A 219 -2.12 12.76 -8.85
CA PRO A 219 -2.02 13.44 -10.14
C PRO A 219 -3.34 14.06 -10.65
N ASN A 220 -4.49 13.67 -10.08
CA ASN A 220 -5.80 14.20 -10.45
C ASN A 220 -6.20 15.43 -9.62
N LEU A 221 -5.40 15.83 -8.63
CA LEU A 221 -5.64 17.05 -7.86
C LEU A 221 -5.26 18.29 -8.67
N PRO A 222 -5.92 19.45 -8.44
CA PRO A 222 -5.60 20.69 -9.14
C PRO A 222 -4.12 21.05 -8.98
N MET A 223 -3.47 21.54 -10.05
CA MET A 223 -2.05 21.96 -10.02
C MET A 223 -1.76 23.06 -8.98
N ALA A 224 -2.78 23.82 -8.57
CA ALA A 224 -2.67 24.78 -7.48
C ALA A 224 -2.42 24.14 -6.10
N VAL A 225 -2.70 22.84 -5.97
CA VAL A 225 -2.60 22.07 -4.72
C VAL A 225 -1.37 21.15 -4.72
N VAL A 226 -0.93 20.66 -5.89
CA VAL A 226 0.20 19.74 -6.02
C VAL A 226 1.46 20.47 -6.49
N PRO A 227 2.51 20.55 -5.67
CA PRO A 227 3.79 21.12 -6.09
C PRO A 227 4.37 20.45 -7.33
N SER A 228 4.95 21.26 -8.22
CA SER A 228 5.58 20.79 -9.47
C SER A 228 6.65 19.72 -9.26
N TYR A 229 7.41 19.78 -8.15
CA TYR A 229 8.38 18.75 -7.82
C TYR A 229 7.75 17.40 -7.44
N LEU A 230 6.55 17.38 -6.85
CA LEU A 230 5.83 16.13 -6.57
C LEU A 230 5.31 15.52 -7.86
N ILE A 231 4.80 16.34 -8.79
CA ILE A 231 4.35 15.90 -10.12
C ILE A 231 5.45 15.14 -10.85
N ARG A 232 6.71 15.61 -10.75
CA ARG A 232 7.87 14.93 -11.36
C ARG A 232 8.09 13.51 -10.83
N TRP A 233 7.82 13.27 -9.54
CA TRP A 233 7.99 11.95 -8.91
C TRP A 233 6.72 11.10 -8.95
N THR A 234 5.56 11.67 -9.27
CA THR A 234 4.27 10.99 -9.23
C THR A 234 4.27 9.71 -10.06
N ASN A 235 4.86 9.71 -11.26
CA ASN A 235 4.93 8.51 -12.10
C ASN A 235 5.69 7.36 -11.41
N VAL A 236 6.81 7.67 -10.74
CA VAL A 236 7.59 6.67 -9.99
C VAL A 236 6.82 6.17 -8.78
N ILE A 237 6.16 7.08 -8.04
CA ILE A 237 5.37 6.72 -6.84
C ILE A 237 4.17 5.84 -7.23
N VAL A 238 3.46 6.20 -8.30
CA VAL A 238 2.35 5.43 -8.86
C VAL A 238 2.84 4.05 -9.29
N LEU A 239 3.95 3.96 -10.01
CA LEU A 239 4.56 2.69 -10.42
C LEU A 239 4.89 1.80 -9.23
N LEU A 240 5.56 2.35 -8.21
CA LEU A 240 5.90 1.61 -6.98
C LEU A 240 4.64 1.14 -6.25
N ALA A 241 3.59 1.95 -6.20
CA ALA A 241 2.31 1.56 -5.63
C ALA A 241 1.65 0.41 -6.41
N PHE A 242 1.69 0.46 -7.75
CA PHE A 242 1.20 -0.64 -8.60
C PHE A 242 2.00 -1.93 -8.38
N GLY A 243 3.33 -1.85 -8.26
CA GLY A 243 4.20 -2.99 -7.95
C GLY A 243 4.04 -3.53 -6.52
N GLY A 244 3.58 -2.69 -5.60
CA GLY A 244 3.26 -3.08 -4.23
C GLY A 244 2.12 -4.09 -4.13
N ILE A 245 1.13 -4.04 -5.05
CA ILE A 245 -0.01 -4.97 -5.06
C ILE A 245 0.42 -6.43 -5.28
N PRO A 246 1.11 -6.80 -6.37
CA PRO A 246 1.51 -8.18 -6.59
C PRO A 246 2.43 -8.65 -5.47
N LEU A 247 3.37 -7.83 -4.99
CA LEU A 247 4.20 -8.19 -3.83
C LEU A 247 3.37 -8.48 -2.59
N ALA A 248 2.47 -7.56 -2.19
CA ALA A 248 1.63 -7.73 -1.02
C ALA A 248 0.73 -8.98 -1.15
N ALA A 249 0.16 -9.19 -2.34
CA ALA A 249 -0.65 -10.37 -2.64
C ALA A 249 0.18 -11.66 -2.59
N GLY A 250 1.39 -11.66 -3.14
CA GLY A 250 2.32 -12.78 -3.10
C GLY A 250 2.75 -13.12 -1.67
N LEU A 251 3.16 -12.13 -0.89
CA LEU A 251 3.54 -12.29 0.52
C LEU A 251 2.36 -12.81 1.36
N ALA A 252 1.16 -12.26 1.14
CA ALA A 252 -0.05 -12.71 1.81
C ALA A 252 -0.40 -14.17 1.47
N ILE A 253 -0.38 -14.52 0.18
CA ILE A 253 -0.71 -15.88 -0.29
C ILE A 253 0.32 -16.90 0.21
N LEU A 254 1.60 -16.54 0.20
CA LEU A 254 2.70 -17.38 0.69
C LEU A 254 2.83 -17.40 2.23
N LYS A 255 1.92 -16.72 2.93
CA LYS A 255 1.84 -16.66 4.41
C LYS A 255 3.12 -16.14 5.08
N TYR A 256 3.87 -15.26 4.44
CA TYR A 256 5.03 -14.62 5.08
C TYR A 256 4.55 -13.50 6.01
N HIS A 257 4.94 -13.55 7.30
CA HIS A 257 4.77 -12.44 8.28
C HIS A 257 3.32 -11.93 8.42
N LEU A 258 2.37 -12.86 8.45
CA LEU A 258 0.95 -12.55 8.39
C LEU A 258 0.44 -11.71 9.59
N TYR A 259 1.11 -11.77 10.75
CA TYR A 259 0.72 -11.04 11.96
C TYR A 259 1.36 -9.64 12.08
N ASP A 260 2.46 -9.37 11.38
CA ASP A 260 3.14 -8.06 11.45
C ASP A 260 2.37 -6.95 10.72
N ILE A 261 1.39 -7.32 9.88
CA ILE A 261 0.54 -6.35 9.17
C ILE A 261 -0.23 -5.44 10.12
N ASP A 262 -0.67 -5.94 11.27
CA ASP A 262 -1.38 -5.12 12.25
C ASP A 262 -0.46 -4.03 12.82
N LEU A 263 0.84 -4.33 12.98
CA LEU A 263 1.82 -3.34 13.40
C LEU A 263 2.12 -2.33 12.28
N ILE A 264 2.27 -2.79 11.03
CA ILE A 264 2.52 -1.93 9.87
C ILE A 264 1.34 -0.98 9.64
N ILE A 265 0.10 -1.49 9.66
CA ILE A 265 -1.11 -0.67 9.49
C ILE A 265 -1.18 0.37 10.61
N ASN A 266 -1.04 -0.01 11.87
CA ASN A 266 -1.13 0.95 12.99
C ASN A 266 -0.05 2.03 12.90
N ARG A 267 1.22 1.66 12.61
CA ARG A 267 2.30 2.63 12.45
C ARG A 267 2.08 3.55 11.26
N THR A 268 1.67 3.00 10.12
CA THR A 268 1.46 3.80 8.90
C THR A 268 0.22 4.67 9.00
N LEU A 269 -0.82 4.27 9.74
CA LEU A 269 -1.95 5.13 10.07
C LEU A 269 -1.52 6.27 11.00
N VAL A 270 -0.77 6.00 12.06
CA VAL A 270 -0.30 7.03 13.00
C VAL A 270 0.63 8.02 12.29
N TYR A 271 1.72 7.54 11.69
CA TYR A 271 2.68 8.39 11.00
C TYR A 271 2.11 9.01 9.71
N GLY A 272 1.26 8.28 8.99
CA GLY A 272 0.59 8.77 7.80
C GLY A 272 -0.40 9.88 8.12
N THR A 273 -1.24 9.71 9.14
CA THR A 273 -2.17 10.76 9.61
C THR A 273 -1.39 11.97 10.12
N LEU A 274 -0.34 11.75 10.91
CA LEU A 274 0.55 12.82 11.39
C LEU A 274 1.16 13.61 10.23
N THR A 275 1.71 12.90 9.23
CA THR A 275 2.32 13.51 8.05
C THR A 275 1.28 14.25 7.21
N ALA A 276 0.08 13.68 7.06
CA ALA A 276 -1.02 14.32 6.33
C ALA A 276 -1.50 15.60 7.02
N VAL A 277 -1.70 15.58 8.34
CA VAL A 277 -2.08 16.78 9.12
C VAL A 277 -1.00 17.84 9.04
N LEU A 278 0.26 17.47 9.24
CA LEU A 278 1.38 18.41 9.15
C LEU A 278 1.50 19.01 7.73
N GLY A 279 1.35 18.18 6.71
CA GLY A 279 1.33 18.60 5.31
C GLY A 279 0.17 19.56 5.04
N LEU A 280 -1.05 19.23 5.48
CA LEU A 280 -2.23 20.08 5.31
C LEU A 280 -2.06 21.45 6.00
N ILE A 281 -1.52 21.47 7.22
CA ILE A 281 -1.22 22.73 7.93
C ILE A 281 -0.18 23.53 7.14
N TYR A 282 0.89 22.89 6.68
CA TYR A 282 1.92 23.54 5.86
C TYR A 282 1.33 24.15 4.58
N TYR A 283 0.63 23.35 3.79
CA TYR A 283 0.03 23.82 2.54
C TYR A 283 -1.04 24.89 2.79
N GLY A 284 -1.85 24.73 3.84
CA GLY A 284 -2.84 25.73 4.24
C GLY A 284 -2.21 27.08 4.55
N ILE A 285 -1.12 27.10 5.33
CA ILE A 285 -0.38 28.33 5.65
C ILE A 285 0.21 28.95 4.38
N VAL A 286 0.88 28.15 3.53
CA VAL A 286 1.50 28.64 2.29
C VAL A 286 0.45 29.26 1.35
N ILE A 287 -0.68 28.59 1.13
CA ILE A 287 -1.74 29.07 0.24
C ILE A 287 -2.36 30.36 0.79
N VAL A 288 -2.70 30.41 2.07
CA VAL A 288 -3.28 31.62 2.70
C VAL A 288 -2.31 32.79 2.60
N LEU A 289 -1.03 32.56 2.92
CA LEU A 289 -0.03 33.62 2.89
C LEU A 289 0.25 34.10 1.46
N GLN A 290 0.32 33.18 0.50
CA GLN A 290 0.51 33.52 -0.90
C GLN A 290 -0.66 34.36 -1.44
N GLN A 291 -1.91 34.00 -1.14
CA GLN A 291 -3.09 34.77 -1.53
C GLN A 291 -3.12 36.16 -0.88
N PHE A 292 -2.74 36.27 0.40
CA PHE A 292 -2.74 37.53 1.11
C PHE A 292 -1.65 38.49 0.60
N ILE A 293 -0.48 37.97 0.25
CA ILE A 293 0.64 38.74 -0.30
C ILE A 293 0.37 39.15 -1.74
N SER A 294 -0.12 38.23 -2.58
CA SER A 294 -0.39 38.50 -4.00
C SER A 294 -1.49 39.53 -4.23
N GLN A 295 -2.45 39.65 -3.31
CA GLN A 295 -3.53 40.65 -3.40
C GLN A 295 -3.14 42.04 -2.86
N ARG A 296 -2.11 42.14 -2.01
CA ARG A 296 -1.79 43.37 -1.27
C ARG A 296 -0.55 44.12 -1.77
N ILE A 297 0.37 43.44 -2.46
CA ILE A 297 1.65 44.03 -2.85
C ILE A 297 1.90 43.75 -4.34
N ALA A 298 2.08 44.81 -5.14
CA ALA A 298 2.60 44.69 -6.50
C ALA A 298 3.97 44.01 -6.43
N ALA A 299 4.05 42.79 -6.97
CA ALA A 299 5.08 41.81 -6.68
C ALA A 299 6.48 42.30 -7.07
N SER A 300 7.30 42.67 -6.09
CA SER A 300 8.75 42.51 -6.26
C SER A 300 9.10 41.08 -5.88
N GLU A 301 9.91 40.40 -6.70
CA GLU A 301 10.36 39.02 -6.43
C GLU A 301 11.00 38.89 -5.03
N ALA A 302 11.60 39.97 -4.52
CA ALA A 302 12.19 40.03 -3.19
C ALA A 302 11.18 39.85 -2.04
N VAL A 303 9.94 40.35 -2.19
CA VAL A 303 8.89 40.19 -1.15
C VAL A 303 8.34 38.76 -1.15
N VAL A 304 8.19 38.16 -2.32
CA VAL A 304 7.75 36.75 -2.45
C VAL A 304 8.83 35.81 -1.94
N ALA A 305 10.10 36.05 -2.28
CA ALA A 305 11.24 35.29 -1.76
C ALA A 305 11.38 35.43 -0.24
N GLY A 306 11.30 36.66 0.29
CA GLY A 306 11.42 36.95 1.72
C GLY A 306 10.32 36.31 2.56
N SER A 307 9.07 36.38 2.09
CA SER A 307 7.93 35.73 2.77
C SER A 307 8.03 34.21 2.74
N THR A 308 8.47 33.61 1.62
CA THR A 308 8.73 32.17 1.53
C THR A 308 9.80 31.71 2.53
N LEU A 309 10.86 32.51 2.70
CA LEU A 309 11.94 32.26 3.68
C LEU A 309 11.45 32.31 5.13
N VAL A 310 10.60 33.30 5.47
CA VAL A 310 10.02 33.41 6.82
C VAL A 310 9.12 32.22 7.13
N VAL A 311 8.30 31.78 6.17
CA VAL A 311 7.48 30.56 6.33
C VAL A 311 8.35 29.32 6.54
N ALA A 312 9.40 29.16 5.73
CA ALA A 312 10.33 28.04 5.87
C ALA A 312 11.04 28.05 7.24
N ALA A 313 11.40 29.23 7.76
CA ALA A 313 12.04 29.37 9.07
C ALA A 313 11.09 29.01 10.23
N LEU A 314 9.83 29.44 10.17
CA LEU A 314 8.79 29.11 11.17
C LEU A 314 8.35 27.64 11.11
N PHE A 315 8.55 26.98 9.97
CA PHE A 315 8.17 25.59 9.77
C PHE A 315 8.97 24.60 10.62
N VAL A 316 10.29 24.78 10.71
CA VAL A 316 11.19 23.89 11.47
C VAL A 316 10.74 23.73 12.94
N PRO A 317 10.49 24.81 13.70
CA PRO A 317 10.02 24.68 15.07
C PRO A 317 8.58 24.15 15.17
N ALA A 318 7.66 24.57 14.29
CA ALA A 318 6.28 24.11 14.31
C ALA A 318 6.15 22.59 14.07
N ARG A 319 6.92 22.06 13.11
CA ARG A 319 6.99 20.61 12.83
C ARG A 319 7.40 19.81 14.06
N LYS A 320 8.44 20.26 14.77
CA LYS A 320 8.97 19.56 15.93
C LYS A 320 7.93 19.47 17.06
N HIS A 321 7.22 20.56 17.35
CA HIS A 321 6.19 20.59 18.38
C HIS A 321 4.98 19.70 18.05
N ILE A 322 4.56 19.68 16.78
CA ILE A 322 3.46 18.82 16.33
C ILE A 322 3.86 17.35 16.43
N GLN A 323 5.08 16.98 16.01
CA GLN A 323 5.59 15.61 16.15
C GLN A 323 5.65 15.16 17.61
N GLU A 324 6.23 15.98 18.49
CA GLU A 324 6.34 15.69 19.92
C GLU A 324 4.98 15.57 20.63
N ALA A 325 4.01 16.43 20.27
CA ALA A 325 2.65 16.37 20.81
C ALA A 325 1.92 15.07 20.42
N VAL A 326 2.12 14.59 19.19
CA VAL A 326 1.47 13.38 18.67
C VAL A 326 2.15 12.12 19.19
N ASP A 327 3.48 12.06 19.20
CA ASP A 327 4.23 10.92 19.75
C ASP A 327 3.88 10.73 21.24
N ARG A 328 3.74 11.82 21.99
CA ARG A 328 3.30 11.78 23.39
C ARG A 328 1.85 11.29 23.57
N ARG A 329 0.97 11.55 22.60
CA ARG A 329 -0.46 11.19 22.66
C ARG A 329 -0.73 9.75 22.24
N PHE A 330 0.03 9.22 21.27
CA PHE A 330 -0.24 7.92 20.64
C PHE A 330 0.75 6.80 21.01
N ASP A 331 2.02 7.12 21.29
CA ASP A 331 3.03 6.13 21.69
C ASP A 331 3.09 5.90 23.21
N ARG A 332 2.00 6.28 23.92
CA ARG A 332 1.91 6.23 25.38
C ARG A 332 2.23 4.85 25.94
N LYS A 333 1.84 3.76 25.28
CA LYS A 333 2.11 2.39 25.74
C LYS A 333 3.57 1.94 25.61
N LYS A 334 4.36 2.49 24.67
CA LYS A 334 5.76 2.09 24.45
C LYS A 334 6.75 3.05 25.08
N TYR A 335 6.42 4.34 25.11
CA TYR A 335 7.18 5.35 25.81
C TYR A 335 7.12 5.14 27.34
N ASP A 336 5.94 4.77 27.88
CA ASP A 336 5.84 4.40 29.30
C ASP A 336 6.67 3.16 29.60
N ALA A 337 6.67 2.10 28.76
CA ALA A 337 7.46 0.90 29.03
C ALA A 337 8.97 1.19 29.11
N ARG A 338 9.53 1.96 28.17
CA ARG A 338 10.97 2.30 28.18
C ARG A 338 11.33 3.22 29.34
N LYS A 339 10.50 4.23 29.64
CA LYS A 339 10.70 5.14 30.77
C LYS A 339 10.51 4.47 32.12
N THR A 340 9.62 3.47 32.20
CA THR A 340 9.42 2.63 33.39
C THR A 340 10.64 1.73 33.59
N ILE A 341 11.21 1.15 32.53
CA ILE A 341 12.44 0.35 32.61
C ILE A 341 13.66 1.22 32.95
N GLU A 342 13.77 2.43 32.41
CA GLU A 342 14.83 3.38 32.75
C GLU A 342 14.71 3.89 34.17
N ALA A 343 13.49 4.22 34.62
CA ALA A 343 13.22 4.62 36.00
C ALA A 343 13.45 3.46 36.99
N PHE A 344 13.09 2.23 36.60
CA PHE A 344 13.35 1.02 37.37
C PHE A 344 14.85 0.71 37.42
N SER A 345 15.56 0.83 36.29
CA SER A 345 17.02 0.62 36.22
C SER A 345 17.82 1.72 36.92
N ALA A 346 17.29 2.94 37.01
CA ALA A 346 17.87 4.03 37.79
C ALA A 346 17.66 3.80 39.29
N ARG A 347 16.45 3.38 39.71
CA ARG A 347 16.14 3.05 41.12
C ARG A 347 16.88 1.81 41.63
N LEU A 348 17.05 0.78 40.79
CA LEU A 348 17.86 -0.41 41.09
C LEU A 348 19.35 -0.10 41.33
N ARG A 349 19.83 1.06 40.87
CA ARG A 349 21.22 1.49 41.06
C ARG A 349 21.42 2.19 42.41
N ASP A 350 20.35 2.71 43.00
CA ASP A 350 20.37 3.48 44.26
C ASP A 350 19.82 2.68 45.46
N GLU A 351 19.00 1.65 45.25
CA GLU A 351 18.45 0.83 46.34
C GLU A 351 19.40 -0.34 46.72
N VAL A 352 20.26 -0.12 47.72
CA VAL A 352 21.18 -1.11 48.30
C VAL A 352 20.46 -1.93 49.37
N ASP A 353 19.28 -2.48 49.07
CA ASP A 353 18.62 -3.44 49.96
C ASP A 353 17.86 -4.53 49.18
N ILE A 354 18.35 -5.78 49.32
CA ILE A 354 17.87 -6.96 48.56
C ILE A 354 16.42 -7.30 48.93
N ASP A 355 16.01 -7.00 50.15
CA ASP A 355 14.65 -7.28 50.63
C ASP A 355 13.62 -6.31 50.02
N SER A 356 13.97 -5.03 49.89
CA SER A 356 13.16 -4.01 49.22
C SER A 356 12.97 -4.33 47.73
N LEU A 357 14.04 -4.73 47.05
CA LEU A 357 14.01 -5.12 45.62
C LEU A 357 13.10 -6.33 45.36
N THR A 358 13.08 -7.30 46.27
CA THR A 358 12.28 -8.52 46.15
C THR A 358 10.78 -8.21 46.25
N GLN A 359 10.40 -7.34 47.19
CA GLN A 359 9.01 -6.89 47.34
C GLN A 359 8.55 -6.05 46.16
N HIS A 360 9.37 -5.09 45.71
CA HIS A 360 9.02 -4.21 44.59
C HIS A 360 8.87 -4.98 43.27
N LEU A 361 9.73 -5.98 43.02
CA LEU A 361 9.67 -6.79 41.80
C LEU A 361 8.41 -7.65 41.76
N LEU A 362 7.99 -8.21 42.89
CA LEU A 362 6.71 -8.92 43.00
C LEU A 362 5.51 -7.99 42.82
N GLU A 363 5.57 -6.78 43.36
CA GLU A 363 4.51 -5.78 43.26
C GLU A 363 4.30 -5.33 41.80
N VAL A 364 5.37 -4.99 41.10
CA VAL A 364 5.33 -4.59 39.67
C VAL A 364 4.82 -5.74 38.78
N ILE A 365 5.25 -6.98 39.04
CA ILE A 365 4.76 -8.15 38.28
C ILE A 365 3.27 -8.39 38.57
N THR A 366 2.84 -8.21 39.81
CA THR A 366 1.44 -8.41 40.20
C THR A 366 0.54 -7.36 39.57
N GLU A 367 0.97 -6.09 39.57
CA GLU A 367 0.22 -4.98 39.00
C GLU A 367 0.18 -5.03 37.46
N THR A 368 1.30 -5.41 36.83
CA THR A 368 1.41 -5.40 35.36
C THR A 368 0.79 -6.64 34.72
N MET A 369 0.92 -7.81 35.34
CA MET A 369 0.58 -9.10 34.72
C MET A 369 -0.59 -9.83 35.37
N GLN A 370 -1.09 -9.35 36.53
CA GLN A 370 -2.17 -9.96 37.32
C GLN A 370 -2.15 -11.51 37.38
N PRO A 371 -1.01 -12.14 37.77
CA PRO A 371 -0.91 -13.58 37.83
C PRO A 371 -1.71 -14.14 39.01
N ARG A 372 -2.25 -15.36 38.85
CA ARG A 372 -2.94 -16.08 39.94
C ARG A 372 -2.01 -16.51 41.08
N HIS A 373 -0.71 -16.72 40.79
CA HIS A 373 0.34 -17.05 41.76
C HIS A 373 1.70 -16.52 41.26
N ALA A 374 2.53 -15.99 42.16
CA ALA A 374 3.91 -15.58 41.87
C ALA A 374 4.83 -15.99 43.03
N ALA A 375 6.02 -16.49 42.73
CA ALA A 375 7.04 -16.86 43.71
C ALA A 375 8.44 -16.48 43.18
N LEU A 376 9.26 -15.91 44.06
CA LEU A 376 10.64 -15.48 43.75
C LEU A 376 11.62 -16.28 44.62
N TRP A 377 12.54 -17.00 43.98
CA TRP A 377 13.54 -17.84 44.68
C TRP A 377 14.90 -17.15 44.63
N LEU A 378 15.39 -16.71 45.80
CA LEU A 378 16.72 -16.13 45.94
C LEU A 378 17.73 -17.21 46.29
N LYS A 379 18.83 -17.26 45.56
CA LYS A 379 19.94 -18.19 45.83
C LYS A 379 20.78 -17.64 47.00
N SER A 380 20.49 -18.10 48.22
CA SER A 380 21.32 -17.78 49.38
C SER A 380 22.72 -18.40 49.19
N LYS A 381 23.78 -17.58 49.31
CA LYS A 381 25.15 -18.10 49.40
C LYS A 381 25.25 -18.93 50.68
N PRO A 382 25.84 -20.13 50.66
CA PRO A 382 25.90 -20.98 51.85
C PRO A 382 26.81 -20.31 52.88
N ASN A 383 26.21 -19.61 53.85
CA ASN A 383 26.91 -19.16 55.03
C ASN A 383 27.12 -20.41 55.91
N ARG A 384 28.37 -20.87 56.02
CA ARG A 384 28.76 -21.87 57.01
C ARG A 384 28.56 -21.23 58.38
N GLN A 385 27.39 -21.45 58.98
CA GLN A 385 27.01 -21.25 60.39
C GLN A 385 25.60 -20.63 60.44
N SER A 386 24.56 -21.43 60.32
CA SER A 386 23.58 -21.50 61.42
C SER A 386 22.72 -22.74 61.27
N THR A 387 22.66 -23.43 62.40
CA THR A 387 21.82 -24.57 62.71
C THR A 387 20.36 -24.12 62.76
N LEU A 388 19.48 -24.85 62.08
CA LEU A 388 18.04 -25.02 62.33
C LEU A 388 17.27 -23.86 62.99
N ALA A 389 16.54 -23.07 62.19
CA ALA A 389 15.32 -22.41 62.63
C ALA A 389 14.35 -22.24 61.43
N PRO A 390 13.07 -22.64 61.54
CA PRO A 390 12.08 -22.41 60.48
C PRO A 390 11.57 -20.96 60.52
N THR A 391 11.62 -20.27 59.38
CA THR A 391 11.06 -18.93 59.13
C THR A 391 9.54 -19.04 58.87
N PRO A 392 8.70 -18.08 59.31
CA PRO A 392 7.25 -18.26 59.35
C PRO A 392 6.60 -18.21 57.97
N SER A 393 5.85 -19.25 57.64
CA SER A 393 4.86 -19.23 56.55
C SER A 393 3.64 -18.42 57.01
N LEU A 394 3.35 -17.29 56.37
CA LEU A 394 2.04 -16.65 56.49
C LEU A 394 1.01 -17.46 55.69
N VAL A 395 0.53 -18.54 56.32
CA VAL A 395 -0.69 -19.25 55.91
C VAL A 395 -1.86 -18.47 56.53
N ARG A 396 -2.69 -17.87 55.69
CA ARG A 396 -4.01 -17.36 56.12
C ARG A 396 -4.99 -18.52 56.05
N GLU A 397 -5.18 -19.23 57.17
CA GLU A 397 -6.24 -20.22 57.35
C GLU A 397 -7.49 -19.53 57.93
N THR A 398 -8.48 -19.38 57.05
CA THR A 398 -9.94 -19.43 57.25
C THR A 398 -10.51 -19.31 58.68
N GLU A 399 -11.21 -18.20 58.94
CA GLU A 399 -12.32 -18.11 59.90
C GLU A 399 -13.64 -18.34 59.15
N GLU A 400 -14.21 -19.53 59.23
CA GLU A 400 -15.66 -19.73 59.11
C GLU A 400 -16.08 -20.85 60.08
N ARG A 401 -16.55 -20.42 61.26
CA ARG A 401 -17.13 -21.30 62.28
C ARG A 401 -18.65 -21.06 62.32
N GLY A 402 -19.36 -21.94 61.61
CA GLY A 402 -20.65 -22.55 61.95
C GLY A 402 -21.86 -21.70 62.37
N ARG A 403 -23.00 -21.92 61.71
CA ARG A 403 -24.23 -22.34 62.40
C ARG A 403 -25.32 -22.90 61.46
N SER A 404 -25.86 -24.04 61.90
CA SER A 404 -27.27 -24.47 61.87
C SER A 404 -27.99 -24.71 60.54
N ASP A 405 -28.24 -26.01 60.33
CA ASP A 405 -29.57 -26.62 60.36
C ASP A 405 -30.37 -26.82 59.07
N HIS A 406 -30.80 -28.09 58.98
CA HIS A 406 -32.13 -28.58 58.63
C HIS A 406 -32.39 -29.13 57.20
N LEU A 407 -32.83 -30.40 57.25
CA LEU A 407 -33.63 -31.20 56.30
C LEU A 407 -32.80 -31.90 55.21
N GLY A 408 -32.84 -33.23 55.06
CA GLY A 408 -33.88 -34.20 55.42
C GLY A 408 -34.43 -34.81 54.13
N GLU A 409 -34.14 -36.10 53.95
CA GLU A 409 -34.92 -37.12 53.20
C GLU A 409 -35.39 -36.82 51.76
N ALA A 410 -34.84 -37.59 50.81
CA ALA A 410 -35.54 -38.61 50.00
C ALA A 410 -34.75 -38.93 48.72
#